data_AF-A0A0M3IR22-F1
#
_entry.id   AF-A0A0M3IR22-F1
#
_cell.length_a   1.000
_cell.length_b   1.000
_cell.length_c   1.000
_cell.angle_alpha   90.00
_cell.angle_beta   90.00
_cell.angle_gamma   90.00
#
_symmetry.space_group_name_H-M   'P 1'
#
loop_
_entity.id
_entity.type
_entity.pdbx_description
1 polymer ?
#
loop_
_entity_poly.entity_id
_entity_poly.type
_entity_poly.pdbx_seq_one_letter_code
_entity_poly.pdbx_strand_id
1 'polypeptide(L)'
;MWPERCLKAKCEMIYLRQCPEDSILVTPLPPPGECCAPPAQCQCDIQKCDPFIPICEDGFERALVKEGTSEPGHCCDQFECRRPELRCENVHCDGGDDFEEECPPDSVRAASYVPEGRCCPIYPGYDTPYD
;
A
#
# COMPACT_ATOMS: atom_id res chain seq x y z
N MET A 1 23.95 -39.43 -0.65
CA MET A 1 24.22 -40.70 0.08
C MET A 1 24.05 -40.39 1.55
N TRP A 2 23.01 -40.89 2.21
CA TRP A 2 22.86 -40.73 3.66
C TRP A 2 23.92 -41.60 4.34
N PRO A 3 24.66 -41.11 5.35
CA PRO A 3 25.65 -41.95 6.02
C PRO A 3 24.92 -43.12 6.69
N GLU A 4 25.41 -44.36 6.50
CA GLU A 4 25.00 -45.58 7.22
C GLU A 4 24.92 -45.41 8.75
N ARG A 5 25.50 -44.32 9.28
CA ARG A 5 25.52 -43.90 10.68
C ARG A 5 24.19 -43.34 11.19
N CYS A 6 23.26 -43.00 10.31
CA CYS A 6 21.99 -42.35 10.71
C CYS A 6 20.84 -43.32 11.02
N LEU A 7 21.00 -44.62 10.73
CA LEU A 7 19.97 -45.65 10.92
C LEU A 7 19.51 -45.81 12.39
N LYS A 8 20.33 -45.42 13.37
CA LYS A 8 20.02 -45.52 14.80
C LYS A 8 19.92 -44.15 15.50
N ALA A 9 19.93 -43.06 14.74
CA ALA A 9 19.83 -41.72 15.31
C ALA A 9 18.44 -41.50 15.92
N LYS A 10 18.40 -40.90 17.12
CA LYS A 10 17.16 -40.41 17.73
C LYS A 10 17.19 -38.89 17.69
N CYS A 11 16.28 -38.30 16.93
CA CYS A 11 16.20 -36.86 16.78
C CYS A 11 15.20 -36.27 17.78
N GLU A 12 15.57 -35.15 18.39
CA GLU A 12 14.67 -34.38 19.23
C GLU A 12 13.67 -33.64 18.34
N MET A 13 12.36 -33.85 18.58
CA MET A 13 11.31 -33.20 17.81
C MET A 13 10.71 -32.06 18.62
N ILE A 14 11.06 -30.84 18.23
CA ILE A 14 10.47 -29.61 18.76
C ILE A 14 9.34 -29.19 17.80
N TYR A 15 8.10 -29.27 18.27
CA TYR A 15 6.93 -28.89 17.49
C TYR A 15 6.67 -27.39 17.65
N LEU A 16 7.10 -26.60 16.67
CA LEU A 16 6.59 -25.24 16.54
C LEU A 16 5.13 -25.33 16.06
N ARG A 17 4.18 -24.84 16.86
CA ARG A 17 2.75 -25.03 16.59
C ARG A 17 2.29 -24.24 15.36
N GLN A 18 2.63 -22.96 15.26
CA GLN A 18 2.18 -22.05 14.19
C GLN A 18 3.18 -20.90 14.02
N CYS A 19 3.32 -20.44 12.78
CA CYS A 19 4.02 -19.20 12.44
C CYS A 19 3.02 -18.04 12.36
N PRO A 20 3.49 -16.78 12.41
CA PRO A 20 2.68 -15.62 12.07
C PRO A 20 2.04 -15.74 10.68
N GLU A 21 0.97 -14.99 10.44
CA GLU A 21 0.16 -15.10 9.22
C GLU A 21 0.95 -14.83 7.93
N ASP A 22 1.95 -13.96 8.00
CA ASP A 22 2.85 -13.58 6.90
C ASP A 22 4.05 -14.52 6.71
N SER A 23 4.06 -15.64 7.44
CA SER A 23 5.23 -16.51 7.58
C SER A 23 4.88 -17.97 7.31
N ILE A 24 5.89 -18.76 6.98
CA ILE A 24 5.78 -20.20 6.75
C ILE A 24 6.77 -20.96 7.64
N LEU A 25 6.34 -22.14 8.09
CA LEU A 25 7.17 -23.05 8.86
C LEU A 25 8.09 -23.83 7.92
N VAL A 26 9.41 -23.67 8.07
CA VAL A 26 10.43 -24.33 7.25
C VAL A 26 11.27 -25.25 8.13
N THR A 27 11.36 -26.52 7.74
CA THR A 27 12.28 -27.48 8.37
C THR A 27 13.58 -27.53 7.56
N PRO A 28 14.70 -27.06 8.11
CA PRO A 28 15.97 -27.07 7.39
C PRO A 28 16.49 -28.51 7.20
N LEU A 29 17.34 -28.70 6.19
CA LEU A 29 18.03 -29.96 6.01
C LEU A 29 19.08 -30.18 7.13
N PRO A 30 19.35 -31.42 7.53
CA PRO A 30 20.48 -31.74 8.40
C PRO A 30 21.79 -31.22 7.80
N PRO A 31 22.67 -30.59 8.59
CA PRO A 31 24.02 -30.25 8.16
C PRO A 31 24.80 -31.50 7.69
N PRO A 32 25.82 -31.34 6.83
CA PRO A 32 26.65 -32.48 6.41
C PRO A 32 27.26 -33.22 7.60
N GLY A 33 27.02 -34.53 7.68
CA GLY A 33 27.52 -35.39 8.76
C GLY A 33 26.59 -35.51 9.96
N GLU A 34 25.53 -34.69 10.04
CA GLU A 34 24.46 -34.83 11.01
C GLU A 34 23.28 -35.63 10.45
N CYS A 35 22.58 -36.33 11.34
CA CYS A 35 21.43 -37.16 10.99
C CYS A 35 20.09 -36.48 11.23
N CYS A 36 20.08 -35.45 12.09
CA CYS A 36 18.87 -34.79 12.53
C CYS A 36 18.78 -33.40 11.93
N ALA A 37 17.59 -33.03 11.48
CA ALA A 37 17.32 -31.66 11.08
C ALA A 37 17.31 -30.76 12.32
N PRO A 38 17.82 -29.52 12.21
CA PRO A 38 17.55 -28.51 13.21
C PRO A 38 16.04 -28.28 13.39
N PRO A 39 15.62 -27.68 14.52
CA PRO A 39 14.22 -27.34 14.73
C PRO A 39 13.67 -26.48 13.58
N ALA A 40 12.40 -26.69 13.26
CA ALA A 40 11.71 -25.89 12.27
C ALA A 40 11.65 -24.42 12.71
N GLN A 41 11.78 -23.52 11.74
CA GLN A 41 11.82 -22.08 11.97
C GLN A 41 10.79 -21.39 11.08
N CYS A 42 10.24 -20.27 11.57
CA CYS A 42 9.40 -19.42 10.74
C CYS A 42 10.28 -18.58 9.82
N GLN A 43 9.89 -18.49 8.55
CA GLN A 43 10.50 -17.60 7.57
C GLN A 43 9.42 -16.78 6.90
N CYS A 44 9.76 -15.56 6.49
CA CYS A 44 8.85 -14.71 5.76
C CYS A 44 8.37 -15.38 4.46
N ASP A 45 7.07 -15.28 4.22
CA ASP A 45 6.44 -15.74 2.99
C ASP A 45 5.74 -14.56 2.32
N ILE A 46 6.45 -13.90 1.39
CA ILE A 46 5.94 -12.73 0.68
C ILE A 46 4.65 -13.01 -0.11
N GLN A 47 4.36 -14.29 -0.42
CA GLN A 47 3.12 -14.67 -1.09
C GLN A 47 1.90 -14.55 -0.16
N LYS A 48 2.13 -14.41 1.15
CA LYS A 48 1.08 -14.17 2.15
C LYS A 48 0.85 -12.69 2.45
N CYS A 49 1.50 -11.78 1.72
CA CYS A 49 1.32 -10.34 1.93
C CYS A 49 0.09 -9.75 1.26
N ASP A 50 -0.51 -10.42 0.27
CA ASP A 50 -1.68 -9.91 -0.45
C ASP A 50 -2.85 -9.50 0.48
N PRO A 51 -3.21 -10.26 1.54
CA PRO A 51 -4.28 -9.87 2.46
C PRO A 51 -3.99 -8.62 3.29
N PHE A 52 -2.73 -8.21 3.41
CA PHE A 52 -2.32 -7.02 4.17
C PHE A 52 -2.46 -5.73 3.35
N ILE A 53 -2.75 -5.84 2.05
CA ILE A 53 -2.96 -4.72 1.15
C ILE A 53 -4.45 -4.35 1.15
N PRO A 54 -4.84 -3.20 1.73
CA PRO A 54 -6.24 -2.81 1.81
C PRO A 54 -6.76 -2.37 0.43
N ILE A 55 -8.04 -2.66 0.19
CA ILE A 55 -8.78 -2.08 -0.93
C ILE A 55 -9.37 -0.75 -0.44
N CYS A 56 -9.00 0.36 -1.09
CA CYS A 56 -9.50 1.68 -0.73
C CYS A 56 -10.78 2.03 -1.50
N GLU A 57 -11.69 2.71 -0.80
CA GLU A 57 -12.88 3.31 -1.41
C GLU A 57 -12.51 4.44 -2.38
N ASP A 58 -13.45 4.80 -3.26
CA ASP A 58 -13.26 5.88 -4.22
C ASP A 58 -12.85 7.19 -3.53
N GLY A 59 -11.80 7.85 -4.05
CA GLY A 59 -11.25 9.08 -3.49
C GLY A 59 -10.25 8.89 -2.35
N PHE A 60 -9.93 7.64 -1.97
CA PHE A 60 -8.82 7.32 -1.08
C PHE A 60 -7.72 6.56 -1.83
N GLU A 61 -6.49 6.77 -1.39
CA GLU A 61 -5.30 6.13 -1.94
C GLU A 61 -4.57 5.33 -0.86
N ARG A 62 -3.88 4.26 -1.27
CA ARG A 62 -3.04 3.46 -0.37
C ARG A 62 -1.77 4.24 -0.02
N ALA A 63 -1.63 4.59 1.24
CA ALA A 63 -0.44 5.21 1.80
C ALA A 63 0.34 4.19 2.62
N LEU A 64 1.64 4.04 2.32
CA LEU A 64 2.54 3.20 3.11
C LEU A 64 2.73 3.82 4.50
N VAL A 65 2.42 3.07 5.55
CA VAL A 65 2.58 3.52 6.95
C VAL A 65 3.73 2.84 7.66
N LYS A 66 4.08 1.61 7.26
CA LYS A 66 5.21 0.89 7.81
C LYS A 66 5.78 -0.06 6.77
N GLU A 67 7.09 0.01 6.58
CA GLU A 67 7.82 -0.96 5.77
C GLU A 67 7.88 -2.33 6.48
N GLY A 68 7.71 -3.38 5.71
CA GLY A 68 7.99 -4.74 6.11
C GLY A 68 9.48 -4.95 6.38
N THR A 69 9.78 -6.00 7.13
CA THR A 69 11.13 -6.43 7.49
C THR A 69 11.34 -7.88 7.08
N SER A 70 12.53 -8.42 7.31
CA SER A 70 12.79 -9.86 7.11
C SER A 70 12.44 -10.71 8.34
N GLU A 71 11.71 -10.14 9.31
CA GLU A 71 11.36 -10.82 10.56
C GLU A 71 9.94 -11.41 10.47
N PRO A 72 9.76 -12.71 10.82
CA PRO A 72 8.43 -13.34 10.87
C PRO A 72 7.43 -12.54 11.72
N GLY A 73 6.26 -12.24 11.17
CA GLY A 73 5.23 -11.38 11.78
C GLY A 73 5.34 -9.90 11.40
N HIS A 74 6.40 -9.52 10.70
CA HIS A 74 6.63 -8.18 10.18
C HIS A 74 7.06 -8.19 8.70
N CYS A 75 6.82 -9.28 7.97
CA CYS A 75 7.29 -9.49 6.61
C CYS A 75 6.68 -8.53 5.58
N CYS A 76 5.44 -8.11 5.82
CA CYS A 76 4.66 -7.35 4.85
C CYS A 76 4.61 -5.86 5.22
N ASP A 77 4.63 -5.02 4.19
CA ASP A 77 4.32 -3.60 4.31
C ASP A 77 2.89 -3.41 4.85
N GLN A 78 2.71 -2.37 5.66
CA GLN A 78 1.40 -1.97 6.16
C GLN A 78 0.98 -0.69 5.45
N PHE A 79 -0.25 -0.71 4.95
CA PHE A 79 -0.85 0.43 4.25
C PHE A 79 -2.12 0.89 4.95
N GLU A 80 -2.41 2.17 4.82
CA GLU A 80 -3.68 2.77 5.21
C GLU A 80 -4.29 3.48 4.01
N CYS A 81 -5.62 3.47 3.92
CA CYS A 81 -6.33 4.29 2.95
C CYS A 81 -6.42 5.73 3.46
N ARG A 82 -5.81 6.67 2.74
CA ARG A 82 -5.80 8.09 3.08
C ARG A 82 -6.32 8.92 1.92
N ARG A 83 -6.93 10.07 2.23
CA ARG A 83 -7.26 11.03 1.18
C ARG A 83 -5.97 11.62 0.63
N PRO A 84 -5.78 11.67 -0.69
CA PRO A 84 -4.63 12.33 -1.27
C PRO A 84 -4.61 13.80 -0.85
N GLU A 85 -3.43 14.28 -0.44
CA GLU A 85 -3.25 15.70 -0.16
C GLU A 85 -3.33 16.48 -1.47
N LEU A 86 -4.20 17.49 -1.51
CA LEU A 86 -4.32 18.36 -2.66
C LEU A 86 -3.06 19.24 -2.78
N ARG A 87 -2.24 19.00 -3.80
CA ARG A 87 -1.03 19.78 -4.10
C ARG A 87 -1.25 20.70 -5.29
N CYS A 88 -1.40 22.00 -5.01
CA CYS A 88 -1.74 23.00 -6.02
C CYS A 88 -0.53 23.76 -6.56
N GLU A 89 0.69 23.48 -6.09
CA GLU A 89 1.88 24.31 -6.35
C GLU A 89 2.27 24.37 -7.84
N ASN A 90 1.93 23.34 -8.61
CA ASN A 90 2.25 23.23 -10.04
C ASN A 90 1.00 23.29 -10.93
N VAL A 91 -0.17 23.64 -10.37
CA VAL A 91 -1.40 23.73 -11.14
C VAL A 91 -1.50 25.15 -11.73
N HIS A 92 -1.43 25.24 -13.05
CA HIS A 92 -1.80 26.47 -13.76
C HIS A 92 -3.29 26.41 -14.08
N CYS A 93 -4.05 27.35 -13.54
CA CYS A 93 -5.46 27.50 -13.85
C CYS A 93 -5.59 28.50 -14.99
N ASP A 94 -6.35 28.14 -16.02
CA ASP A 94 -6.74 29.10 -17.04
C ASP A 94 -7.58 30.19 -16.35
N GLY A 95 -6.99 31.37 -16.21
CA GLY A 95 -7.66 32.52 -15.64
C GLY A 95 -8.76 32.97 -16.58
N GLY A 96 -9.98 33.15 -16.07
CA GLY A 96 -11.07 33.80 -16.81
C GLY A 96 -10.82 35.29 -17.10
N ASP A 97 -9.57 35.75 -17.01
CA ASP A 97 -9.14 37.14 -17.19
C ASP A 97 -9.09 37.56 -18.67
N ASP A 98 -9.17 36.63 -19.62
CA ASP A 98 -9.20 36.93 -21.06
C ASP A 98 -10.57 37.44 -21.57
N PHE A 99 -11.58 37.59 -20.69
CA PHE A 99 -12.90 38.09 -21.06
C PHE A 99 -13.28 39.36 -20.27
N GLU A 100 -12.74 40.50 -20.73
CA GLU A 100 -13.25 41.85 -20.47
C GLU A 100 -14.59 42.10 -21.20
N GLU A 101 -15.54 41.14 -21.17
CA GLU A 101 -16.92 41.45 -21.56
C GLU A 101 -17.61 42.17 -20.40
N GLU A 102 -17.95 43.44 -20.62
CA GLU A 102 -18.74 44.24 -19.70
C GLU A 102 -20.11 43.59 -19.49
N CYS A 103 -20.42 43.25 -18.25
CA CYS A 103 -21.75 42.75 -17.90
C CYS A 103 -22.81 43.80 -18.27
N PRO A 104 -24.00 43.35 -18.73
CA PRO A 104 -25.14 44.24 -18.92
C PRO A 104 -25.42 45.08 -17.65
N PRO A 105 -25.96 46.30 -17.79
CA PRO A 105 -26.09 47.25 -16.67
C PRO A 105 -26.96 46.76 -15.51
N ASP A 106 -27.82 45.78 -15.75
CA ASP A 106 -28.76 45.18 -14.79
C ASP A 106 -28.26 43.84 -14.22
N SER A 107 -27.07 43.40 -14.61
CA SER A 107 -26.53 42.08 -14.29
C SER A 107 -25.27 42.17 -13.42
N VAL A 108 -25.09 41.17 -12.55
CA VAL A 108 -23.89 41.04 -11.70
C VAL A 108 -23.20 39.72 -12.03
N ARG A 109 -21.88 39.74 -12.17
CA ARG A 109 -21.09 38.51 -12.30
C ARG A 109 -21.03 37.82 -10.94
N ALA A 110 -21.41 36.54 -10.90
CA ALA A 110 -21.25 35.74 -9.70
C ALA A 110 -19.76 35.60 -9.35
N ALA A 111 -19.45 35.64 -8.05
CA ALA A 111 -18.09 35.44 -7.60
C ALA A 111 -17.59 34.02 -7.95
N SER A 112 -16.35 33.93 -8.42
CA SER A 112 -15.68 32.63 -8.58
C SER A 112 -15.42 31.99 -7.23
N TYR A 113 -15.43 30.65 -7.18
CA TYR A 113 -15.10 29.90 -5.97
C TYR A 113 -14.30 28.65 -6.30
N VAL A 114 -13.48 28.18 -5.37
CA VAL A 114 -12.71 26.93 -5.49
C VAL A 114 -13.42 25.86 -4.65
N PRO A 115 -13.97 24.80 -5.25
CA PRO A 115 -14.57 23.69 -4.49
C PRO A 115 -13.53 22.94 -3.66
N GLU A 116 -13.97 22.28 -2.59
CA GLU A 116 -13.12 21.36 -1.83
C GLU A 116 -12.52 20.28 -2.75
N GLY A 117 -11.22 20.02 -2.62
CA GLY A 117 -10.52 19.04 -3.44
C GLY A 117 -10.15 19.51 -4.85
N ARG A 118 -10.28 20.80 -5.17
CA ARG A 118 -9.82 21.38 -6.44
C ARG A 118 -8.83 22.52 -6.21
N CYS A 119 -7.92 22.68 -7.17
CA CYS A 119 -6.96 23.79 -7.16
C CYS A 119 -7.45 25.00 -7.96
N CYS A 120 -8.33 24.79 -8.95
CA CYS A 120 -8.77 25.85 -9.84
C CYS A 120 -10.17 26.38 -9.50
N PRO A 121 -10.38 27.69 -9.63
CA PRO A 121 -11.68 28.31 -9.42
C PRO A 121 -12.66 27.91 -10.52
N ILE A 122 -13.93 27.78 -10.14
CA ILE A 122 -15.06 27.71 -11.05
C ILE A 122 -15.59 29.13 -11.23
N TYR A 123 -15.86 29.51 -12.48
CA TYR A 123 -16.49 30.78 -12.87
C TYR A 123 -17.95 30.53 -13.26
N PRO A 124 -18.92 30.82 -12.39
CA PRO A 124 -20.33 30.56 -12.67
C PRO A 124 -20.81 31.43 -13.83
N GLY A 125 -21.46 30.84 -14.83
CA GLY A 125 -21.95 31.52 -16.04
C GLY A 125 -21.18 31.17 -17.32
N TYR A 126 -20.07 30.44 -17.21
CA TYR A 126 -19.42 29.79 -18.35
C TYR A 126 -19.76 28.29 -18.33
N ASP A 127 -20.89 27.92 -18.95
CA ASP A 127 -21.04 26.55 -19.42
C ASP A 127 -20.09 26.39 -20.61
N THR A 128 -18.93 25.78 -20.41
CA THR A 128 -18.24 25.13 -21.53
C THR A 128 -18.92 23.79 -21.74
N PRO A 129 -19.64 23.58 -22.86
CA PRO A 129 -20.05 22.25 -23.25
C PRO A 129 -18.79 21.53 -23.71
N TYR A 130 -18.23 20.68 -22.86
CA TYR A 130 -17.36 19.62 -23.36
C TYR A 130 -18.25 18.46 -23.79
N ASP A 131 -18.37 18.30 -25.12
CA ASP A 131 -18.76 17.07 -25.81
C ASP A 131 -17.60 16.07 -25.74
#